data_AF-D2Q8X0-F1
#
_entry.id   AF-D2Q8X0-F1
#
_cell.length_a   1.000
_cell.length_b   1.000
_cell.length_c   1.000
_cell.angle_alpha   90.00
_cell.angle_beta   90.00
_cell.angle_gamma   90.00
#
_symmetry.space_group_name_H-M   'P 1'
#
loop_
_entity.id
_entity.type
_entity.pdbx_description
1 polymer ?
#
loop_
_entity_poly.entity_id
_entity_poly.type
_entity_poly.pdbx_seq_one_letter_code
_entity_poly.pdbx_strand_id
1 'polypeptide(L)'
;MPYGDVIDTWDGPETFDRDCVFDDLDQAKLCYQHGEVIGRIIGGESREDGLHITARVSDTAKGRDAVTLVRDGVLDSFSVGFIPIESERDKAGITHRRRVRLLETSIVSWPAYQNARLTGQRDSDALKETKETRKETTMDDNEMMDLLKSMQDEQRGLKAAIAKTAGGRETPRIVGGEYRSRGEYLQALARGDEAAAKIMEECRDLIVTGDTGDTATWIADDLRLITERRKVSNLLTHDSLPATGMSMEYHVVTSDTTVADKQANEGDALTFGKLTFGTKSADINTYGGYTSLSRQVIERSTTPMLNTALRALQNAYAKVTEKAVRDHLYGEIKTQRDGTNHIDTAKTLANMGINDWVGLIVDAAEMADDRNVALTRLAVSKDVLKALVGLKDTGDRFFNLSGDGSDTIGSFDLTGVAGEFMRVPVVMLPKAEAGTAAFIDPASVTVWESGGPTQLTDGSVTKLTNDYSVYGYLSVATTLADGLIPVKFAAA
;
A
#
# COMPACT_ATOMS: atom_id res chain seq x y z
N MET A 1 4.98 -10.40 34.36
CA MET A 1 3.77 -11.19 34.12
C MET A 1 3.14 -11.50 35.45
N PRO A 2 1.99 -10.92 35.78
CA PRO A 2 1.35 -11.13 37.07
C PRO A 2 0.81 -12.57 37.20
N TYR A 3 0.93 -13.14 38.40
CA TYR A 3 0.33 -14.44 38.72
C TYR A 3 -1.10 -14.27 39.24
N GLY A 4 -1.99 -15.19 38.88
CA GLY A 4 -3.38 -15.22 39.36
C GLY A 4 -4.31 -14.18 38.73
N ASP A 5 -3.81 -13.27 37.90
CA ASP A 5 -4.64 -12.40 37.07
C ASP A 5 -5.32 -13.25 35.98
N VAL A 6 -6.64 -13.11 35.85
CA VAL A 6 -7.42 -13.79 34.82
C VAL A 6 -7.71 -12.82 33.70
N ILE A 7 -7.39 -13.20 32.48
CA ILE A 7 -7.66 -12.43 31.26
C ILE A 7 -8.58 -13.24 30.35
N ASP A 8 -9.41 -12.56 29.56
CA ASP A 8 -10.23 -13.21 28.54
C ASP A 8 -9.50 -13.18 27.20
N THR A 9 -9.28 -14.36 26.62
CA THR A 9 -8.60 -14.53 25.33
C THR A 9 -9.58 -15.13 24.32
N TRP A 10 -9.19 -15.14 23.04
CA TRP A 10 -10.01 -15.75 21.98
C TRP A 10 -10.32 -17.24 22.25
N ASP A 11 -9.43 -17.95 22.94
CA ASP A 11 -9.61 -19.37 23.31
C ASP A 11 -10.27 -19.58 24.69
N GLY A 12 -10.72 -18.49 25.32
CA GLY A 12 -11.36 -18.45 26.63
C GLY A 12 -10.48 -17.83 27.74
N PRO A 13 -11.00 -17.77 28.97
CA PRO A 13 -10.28 -17.14 30.07
C PRO A 13 -9.03 -17.95 30.46
N GLU A 14 -7.91 -17.26 30.69
CA GLU A 14 -6.65 -17.87 31.12
C GLU A 14 -5.96 -17.11 32.26
N THR A 15 -5.09 -17.80 32.99
CA THR A 15 -4.25 -17.24 34.05
C THR A 15 -2.93 -17.99 34.16
N PHE A 16 -1.91 -17.34 34.72
CA PHE A 16 -0.65 -17.98 35.10
C PHE A 16 -0.65 -18.33 36.58
N ASP A 17 -0.41 -19.60 36.90
CA ASP A 17 -0.28 -20.05 38.28
C ASP A 17 1.04 -19.57 38.90
N ARG A 18 1.07 -19.44 40.23
CA ARG A 18 2.26 -18.98 40.97
C ARG A 18 3.45 -19.93 40.82
N ASP A 19 3.20 -21.21 40.61
CA ASP A 19 4.19 -22.25 40.36
C ASP A 19 4.45 -22.49 38.86
N CYS A 20 3.99 -21.58 37.98
CA CYS A 20 4.20 -21.69 36.55
C CYS A 20 5.70 -21.66 36.19
N VAL A 21 6.14 -22.68 35.43
CA VAL A 21 7.51 -22.81 34.93
C VAL A 21 7.64 -22.14 33.56
N PHE A 22 8.62 -21.24 33.41
CA PHE A 22 8.91 -20.52 32.17
C PHE A 22 10.19 -21.05 31.52
N ASP A 23 10.03 -21.87 30.48
CA ASP A 23 11.14 -22.42 29.70
C ASP A 23 11.68 -21.38 28.69
N ASP A 24 12.98 -21.48 28.37
CA ASP A 24 13.69 -20.71 27.35
C ASP A 24 13.66 -19.17 27.53
N LEU A 25 13.54 -18.69 28.77
CA LEU A 25 13.46 -17.26 29.07
C LEU A 25 14.65 -16.45 28.53
N ASP A 26 15.85 -17.04 28.51
CA ASP A 26 17.07 -16.43 27.98
C ASP A 26 17.14 -16.39 26.44
N GLN A 27 16.32 -17.21 25.76
CA GLN A 27 16.20 -17.22 24.30
C GLN A 27 15.13 -16.25 23.79
N ALA A 28 14.17 -15.87 24.66
CA ALA A 28 13.07 -14.99 24.34
C ALA A 28 13.53 -13.61 23.82
N LYS A 29 12.83 -13.08 22.83
CA LYS A 29 13.12 -11.78 22.21
C LYS A 29 12.37 -10.65 22.91
N LEU A 30 12.94 -9.45 22.85
CA LEU A 30 12.23 -8.23 23.19
C LEU A 30 11.70 -7.62 21.90
N CYS A 31 10.39 -7.43 21.81
CA CYS A 31 9.71 -6.94 20.61
C CYS A 31 8.95 -5.63 20.88
N TYR A 32 8.55 -4.94 19.82
CA TYR A 32 7.68 -3.76 19.85
C TYR A 32 6.31 -4.12 19.27
N GLN A 33 5.24 -3.99 20.07
CA GLN A 33 3.86 -4.24 19.64
C GLN A 33 3.64 -5.61 18.97
N HIS A 34 4.28 -6.68 19.46
CA HIS A 34 4.23 -8.04 18.87
C HIS A 34 4.71 -8.15 17.41
N GLY A 35 5.49 -7.16 16.95
CA GLY A 35 6.03 -7.12 15.59
C GLY A 35 7.56 -7.17 15.59
N GLU A 36 8.18 -6.00 15.51
CA GLU A 36 9.63 -5.90 15.30
C GLU A 36 10.44 -6.29 16.54
N VAL A 37 11.49 -7.09 16.34
CA VAL A 37 12.46 -7.42 17.39
C VAL A 37 13.35 -6.20 17.66
N ILE A 38 13.27 -5.66 18.87
CA ILE A 38 14.01 -4.49 19.33
C ILE A 38 15.10 -4.82 20.34
N GLY A 39 15.23 -6.09 20.75
CA GLY A 39 16.22 -6.48 21.75
C GLY A 39 16.13 -7.94 22.16
N ARG A 40 16.67 -8.23 23.34
CA ARG A 40 16.62 -9.59 23.93
C ARG A 40 16.41 -9.55 25.43
N ILE A 41 15.83 -10.61 25.97
CA ILE A 41 15.78 -10.83 27.41
C ILE A 41 17.18 -11.20 27.91
N ILE A 42 17.57 -10.63 29.06
CA ILE A 42 18.89 -10.86 29.69
C ILE A 42 18.79 -11.44 31.10
N GLY A 43 17.59 -11.52 31.67
CA GLY A 43 17.33 -12.17 32.94
C GLY A 43 15.84 -12.21 33.25
N GLY A 44 15.44 -13.13 34.11
CA GLY A 44 14.08 -13.26 34.61
C GLY A 44 14.07 -13.88 36.00
N GLU A 45 13.18 -13.39 36.85
CA GLU A 45 13.03 -13.84 38.23
C GLU A 45 11.54 -13.97 38.54
N SER A 46 11.10 -15.15 38.95
CA SER A 46 9.76 -15.36 39.49
C SER A 46 9.70 -14.82 40.92
N ARG A 47 8.84 -13.84 41.14
CA ARG A 47 8.56 -13.21 42.44
C ARG A 47 7.14 -13.53 42.87
N GLU A 48 6.78 -13.12 44.08
CA GLU A 48 5.44 -13.38 44.64
C GLU A 48 4.31 -12.79 43.79
N ASP A 49 4.55 -11.63 43.18
CA ASP A 49 3.59 -10.89 42.36
C ASP A 49 3.60 -11.29 40.87
N GLY A 50 4.59 -12.05 40.41
CA GLY A 50 4.71 -12.42 39.01
C GLY A 50 6.13 -12.72 38.53
N LEU A 51 6.27 -13.02 37.25
CA LEU A 51 7.56 -13.07 36.56
C LEU A 51 8.05 -11.65 36.25
N HIS A 52 9.20 -11.26 36.81
CA HIS A 52 9.90 -10.03 36.50
C HIS A 52 11.02 -10.32 35.51
N ILE A 53 11.06 -9.59 34.39
CA ILE A 53 12.10 -9.74 33.36
C ILE A 53 13.00 -8.52 33.30
N THR A 54 14.24 -8.74 32.91
CA THR A 54 15.17 -7.69 32.51
C THR A 54 15.53 -7.90 31.05
N ALA A 55 15.40 -6.86 30.22
CA ALA A 55 15.69 -6.91 28.81
C ALA A 55 16.72 -5.86 28.41
N ARG A 56 17.50 -6.14 27.37
CA ARG A 56 18.38 -5.18 26.72
C ARG A 56 17.76 -4.77 25.39
N VAL A 57 17.51 -3.47 25.24
CA VAL A 57 17.13 -2.87 23.96
C VAL A 57 18.38 -2.69 23.10
N SER A 58 18.32 -3.13 21.85
CA SER A 58 19.38 -2.94 20.86
C SER A 58 19.39 -1.50 20.34
N ASP A 59 20.55 -0.99 19.95
CA ASP A 59 20.70 0.38 19.42
C ASP A 59 20.28 0.48 17.94
N THR A 60 19.02 0.15 17.68
CA THR A 60 18.36 0.34 16.39
C THR A 60 17.50 1.60 16.42
N ALA A 61 17.10 2.13 15.26
CA ALA A 61 16.18 3.27 15.19
C ALA A 61 14.92 3.00 16.02
N LYS A 62 14.28 1.84 15.79
CA LYS A 62 13.09 1.44 16.54
C LYS A 62 13.34 1.24 18.03
N GLY A 63 14.51 0.71 18.41
CA GLY A 63 14.90 0.55 19.81
C GLY A 63 15.01 1.89 20.53
N ARG A 64 15.63 2.89 19.90
CA ARG A 64 15.73 4.27 20.44
C ARG A 64 14.36 4.94 20.54
N ASP A 65 13.50 4.75 19.55
CA ASP A 65 12.13 5.28 19.56
C ASP A 65 11.32 4.65 20.70
N ALA A 66 11.38 3.32 20.86
CA ALA A 66 10.70 2.59 21.93
C ALA A 66 11.17 3.05 23.32
N VAL A 67 12.48 3.25 23.50
CA VAL A 67 13.04 3.79 24.74
C VAL A 67 12.54 5.20 25.01
N THR A 68 12.45 6.04 23.99
CA THR A 68 11.93 7.42 24.12
C THR A 68 10.48 7.39 24.59
N LEU A 69 9.63 6.58 23.94
CA LEU A 69 8.22 6.43 24.32
C LEU A 69 8.02 5.86 25.73
N VAL A 70 8.92 4.99 26.19
CA VAL A 70 8.93 4.51 27.58
C VAL A 70 9.31 5.63 28.55
N ARG A 71 10.35 6.43 28.23
CA ARG A 71 10.78 7.58 29.06
C ARG A 71 9.69 8.64 29.17
N ASP A 72 8.96 8.88 28.08
CA ASP A 72 7.87 9.84 28.03
C ASP A 72 6.60 9.33 28.75
N GLY A 73 6.59 8.07 29.22
CA GLY A 73 5.45 7.44 29.88
C GLY A 73 4.30 7.08 28.92
N VAL A 74 4.54 7.16 27.61
CA VAL A 74 3.57 6.78 26.57
C VAL A 74 3.42 5.26 26.50
N LEU A 75 4.51 4.53 26.71
CA LEU A 75 4.54 3.08 26.81
C LEU A 75 4.98 2.67 28.22
N ASP A 76 4.09 2.05 28.98
CA ASP A 76 4.31 1.68 30.38
C ASP A 76 4.07 0.19 30.67
N SER A 77 3.84 -0.62 29.63
CA SER A 77 3.25 -1.95 29.75
C SER A 77 3.92 -3.00 28.86
N PHE A 78 3.90 -4.25 29.31
CA PHE A 78 4.43 -5.42 28.61
C PHE A 78 3.34 -6.46 28.30
N SER A 79 3.52 -7.18 27.20
CA SER A 79 2.74 -8.36 26.82
C SER A 79 3.67 -9.51 26.44
N VAL A 80 3.22 -10.76 26.53
CA VAL A 80 4.04 -11.94 26.24
C VAL A 80 3.44 -12.78 25.13
N GLY A 81 4.31 -13.30 24.27
CA GLY A 81 4.01 -14.39 23.36
C GLY A 81 4.64 -15.68 23.91
N PHE A 82 3.85 -16.74 24.03
CA PHE A 82 4.31 -18.01 24.59
C PHE A 82 3.62 -19.20 23.92
N ILE A 83 4.23 -20.38 24.08
CA ILE A 83 3.63 -21.66 23.72
C ILE A 83 3.29 -22.40 25.03
N PRO A 84 2.03 -22.80 25.27
CA PRO A 84 1.69 -23.59 26.44
C PRO A 84 2.27 -25.00 26.31
N ILE A 85 2.94 -25.47 27.36
CA ILE A 85 3.46 -26.84 27.47
C ILE A 85 2.54 -27.66 28.39
N GLU A 86 2.17 -27.09 29.53
CA GLU A 86 1.27 -27.71 30.51
C GLU A 86 0.20 -26.70 30.93
N SER A 87 -1.06 -27.11 30.82
CA SER A 87 -2.20 -26.30 31.23
C SER A 87 -3.30 -27.19 31.81
N GLU A 88 -4.01 -26.70 32.81
CA GLU A 88 -5.18 -27.36 33.41
C GLU A 88 -6.38 -26.42 33.32
N ARG A 89 -7.55 -26.95 32.94
CA ARG A 89 -8.78 -26.16 32.92
C ARG A 89 -9.61 -26.44 34.16
N ASP A 90 -9.97 -25.38 34.89
CA ASP A 90 -10.75 -25.52 36.12
C ASP A 90 -12.25 -25.71 35.85
N LYS A 91 -13.03 -25.89 36.93
CA LYS A 91 -14.49 -26.04 36.86
C LYS A 91 -15.23 -24.75 36.45
N ALA A 92 -14.60 -23.59 36.60
CA ALA A 92 -15.12 -22.31 36.15
C ALA A 92 -14.82 -22.05 34.66
N GLY A 93 -14.06 -22.94 34.02
CA GLY A 93 -13.70 -22.86 32.61
C GLY A 93 -12.44 -22.03 32.33
N ILE A 94 -11.70 -21.61 33.37
CA ILE A 94 -10.44 -20.86 33.31
C ILE A 94 -9.28 -21.82 33.03
N THR A 95 -8.42 -21.47 32.08
CA THR A 95 -7.22 -22.22 31.75
C THR A 95 -6.05 -21.74 32.57
N HIS A 96 -5.59 -22.57 33.50
CA HIS A 96 -4.41 -22.35 34.33
C HIS A 96 -3.15 -22.81 33.59
N ARG A 97 -2.22 -21.89 33.34
CA ARG A 97 -0.92 -22.18 32.72
C ARG A 97 0.08 -22.58 33.81
N ARG A 98 0.56 -23.83 33.75
CA ARG A 98 1.55 -24.39 34.71
C ARG A 98 2.96 -24.50 34.15
N ARG A 99 3.08 -24.64 32.83
CA ARG A 99 4.38 -24.58 32.17
C ARG A 99 4.23 -24.00 30.78
N VAL A 100 5.05 -23.02 30.46
CA VAL A 100 5.04 -22.34 29.16
C VAL A 100 6.45 -22.16 28.64
N ARG A 101 6.60 -22.15 27.31
CA ARG A 101 7.81 -21.70 26.63
C ARG A 101 7.64 -20.24 26.23
N LEU A 102 8.47 -19.36 26.77
CA LEU A 102 8.41 -17.94 26.42
C LEU A 102 9.06 -17.72 25.06
N LEU A 103 8.33 -17.15 24.10
CA LEU A 103 8.86 -16.80 22.79
C LEU A 103 9.35 -15.36 22.77
N GLU A 104 8.53 -14.46 23.30
CA GLU A 104 8.83 -13.03 23.30
C GLU A 104 8.17 -12.30 24.47
N THR A 105 8.73 -11.14 24.79
CA THR A 105 8.07 -10.10 25.57
C THR A 105 8.08 -8.81 24.75
N SER A 106 6.91 -8.20 24.61
CA SER A 106 6.68 -7.02 23.78
C SER A 106 6.38 -5.80 24.63
N ILE A 107 6.98 -4.65 24.31
CA ILE A 107 6.51 -3.36 24.81
C ILE A 107 5.24 -3.00 24.02
N VAL A 108 4.13 -2.75 24.73
CA VAL A 108 2.82 -2.57 24.11
C VAL A 108 2.09 -1.36 24.68
N SER A 109 1.17 -0.81 23.89
CA SER A 109 0.27 0.26 24.35
C SER A 109 -0.89 -0.29 25.19
N TRP A 110 -1.30 -1.54 24.94
CA TRP A 110 -2.41 -2.20 25.63
C TRP A 110 -1.99 -3.61 26.04
N PRO A 111 -1.67 -3.85 27.32
CA PRO A 111 -1.29 -5.18 27.77
C PRO A 111 -2.52 -6.08 27.92
N ALA A 112 -2.34 -7.37 27.67
CA ALA A 112 -3.35 -8.37 28.02
C ALA A 112 -3.57 -8.44 29.53
N TYR A 113 -2.47 -8.35 30.31
CA TYR A 113 -2.49 -8.31 31.77
C TYR A 113 -2.32 -6.87 32.28
N GLN A 114 -3.35 -6.31 32.91
CA GLN A 114 -3.33 -4.89 33.34
C GLN A 114 -2.23 -4.57 34.38
N ASN A 115 -1.76 -5.57 35.13
CA ASN A 115 -0.68 -5.42 36.11
C ASN A 115 0.72 -5.67 35.53
N ALA A 116 0.86 -5.96 34.23
CA ALA A 116 2.16 -6.15 33.56
C ALA A 116 2.85 -4.81 33.25
N ARG A 117 3.21 -4.05 34.29
CA ARG A 117 3.81 -2.72 34.18
C ARG A 117 5.33 -2.76 34.08
N LEU A 118 5.89 -1.76 33.41
CA LEU A 118 7.33 -1.50 33.38
C LEU A 118 7.77 -0.94 34.75
N THR A 119 8.62 -1.68 35.45
CA THR A 119 9.02 -1.39 36.84
C THR A 119 10.26 -0.51 36.97
N GLY A 120 10.96 -0.23 35.87
CA GLY A 120 12.04 0.74 35.81
C GLY A 120 12.90 0.64 34.54
N GLN A 121 13.50 1.76 34.14
CA GLN A 121 14.55 1.83 33.12
C GLN A 121 15.84 2.30 33.79
N ARG A 122 16.96 1.65 33.48
CA ARG A 122 18.30 2.12 33.87
C ARG A 122 19.06 2.50 32.62
N ASP A 123 19.59 3.72 32.59
CA ASP A 123 20.55 4.09 31.57
C ASP A 123 21.88 3.41 31.91
N SER A 124 22.45 2.69 30.96
CA SER A 124 23.82 2.21 31.09
C SER A 124 24.75 3.41 30.87
N ASP A 125 25.11 4.08 31.97
CA ASP A 125 26.10 5.14 32.01
C ASP A 125 27.50 4.59 31.68
N ALA A 126 27.79 4.46 30.40
CA ALA A 126 29.14 4.51 29.88
C ALA A 126 29.18 5.67 28.88
N LEU A 127 29.73 6.79 29.34
CA LEU A 127 30.01 8.05 28.63
C LEU A 127 28.87 9.09 28.61
N LYS A 128 28.77 9.88 29.69
CA LYS A 128 29.18 11.31 29.69
C LYS A 128 28.81 11.98 31.00
N GLU A 129 29.84 12.38 31.75
CA GLU A 129 29.74 13.37 32.82
C GLU A 129 29.33 14.72 32.23
N THR A 130 28.28 15.34 32.79
CA THR A 130 28.28 16.78 33.05
C THR A 130 27.31 17.09 34.19
N LYS A 131 27.87 17.34 35.38
CA LYS A 131 27.16 17.82 36.56
C LYS A 131 26.67 19.26 36.33
N GLU A 132 25.37 19.48 36.37
CA GLU A 132 24.81 20.78 36.74
C GLU A 132 24.22 20.73 38.16
N THR A 133 24.66 21.68 38.95
CA THR A 133 24.38 21.86 40.37
C THR A 133 22.95 22.37 40.57
N ARG A 134 22.03 21.53 41.06
CA ARG A 134 20.72 21.99 41.56
C ARG A 134 20.81 22.31 43.05
N LYS A 135 20.58 23.57 43.40
CA LYS A 135 20.37 24.03 44.79
C LYS A 135 19.13 23.35 45.35
N GLU A 136 19.28 22.74 46.53
CA GLU A 136 18.16 22.31 47.38
C GLU A 136 17.37 23.53 47.85
N THR A 137 16.10 23.59 47.47
CA THR A 137 15.10 24.39 48.17
C THR A 137 14.12 23.39 48.76
N THR A 138 14.13 23.24 50.08
CA THR A 138 13.16 22.44 50.82
C THR A 138 11.79 23.09 50.71
N MET A 139 10.86 22.46 49.96
CA MET A 139 9.44 22.81 50.01
C MET A 139 8.79 22.10 51.19
N ASP A 140 7.92 22.80 51.91
CA ASP A 140 7.19 22.31 53.09
C ASP A 140 6.16 21.23 52.69
N ASP A 141 6.03 20.18 53.50
CA ASP A 141 5.22 18.98 53.22
C ASP A 141 3.73 19.30 53.00
N ASN A 142 3.24 20.41 53.56
CA ASN A 142 1.85 20.84 53.40
C ASN A 142 1.54 21.40 52.00
N GLU A 143 2.49 22.10 51.35
CA GLU A 143 2.29 22.62 49.98
C GLU A 143 2.35 21.50 48.94
N MET A 144 3.14 20.44 49.19
CA MET A 144 3.18 19.24 48.36
C MET A 144 1.85 18.47 48.41
N MET A 145 1.23 18.39 49.59
CA MET A 145 -0.05 17.70 49.77
C MET A 145 -1.22 18.44 49.11
N ASP A 146 -1.24 19.77 49.13
CA ASP A 146 -2.25 20.56 48.41
C ASP A 146 -2.07 20.50 46.89
N LEU A 147 -0.83 20.48 46.39
CA LEU A 147 -0.53 20.28 44.96
C LEU A 147 -0.94 18.87 44.50
N LEU A 148 -0.68 17.83 45.30
CA LEU A 148 -1.12 16.46 45.02
C LEU A 148 -2.66 16.38 44.95
N LYS A 149 -3.36 17.13 45.82
CA LYS A 149 -4.82 17.16 45.84
C LYS A 149 -5.40 17.88 44.63
N SER A 150 -4.82 19.00 44.21
CA SER A 150 -5.22 19.70 42.99
C SER A 150 -4.93 18.87 41.73
N MET A 151 -3.80 18.16 41.70
CA MET A 151 -3.47 17.22 40.61
C MET A 151 -4.43 16.02 40.58
N GLN A 152 -4.88 15.52 41.73
CA GLN A 152 -5.87 14.44 41.79
C GLN A 152 -7.26 14.90 41.31
N ASP A 153 -7.66 16.12 41.63
CA ASP A 153 -8.93 16.69 41.15
C ASP A 153 -8.88 17.00 39.65
N GLU A 154 -7.75 17.48 39.12
CA GLU A 154 -7.51 17.60 37.67
C GLU A 154 -7.50 16.24 36.98
N GLN A 155 -6.84 15.22 37.55
CA GLN A 155 -6.86 13.86 37.02
C GLN A 155 -8.27 13.26 37.05
N ARG A 156 -9.12 13.64 37.99
CA ARG A 156 -10.52 13.20 38.05
C ARG A 156 -11.38 13.92 37.02
N GLY A 157 -11.14 15.21 36.79
CA GLY A 157 -11.73 15.97 35.68
C GLY A 157 -11.30 15.43 34.31
N LEU A 158 -10.03 15.08 34.16
CA LEU A 158 -9.47 14.48 32.96
C LEU A 158 -9.99 13.06 32.76
N LYS A 159 -10.10 12.24 33.82
CA LYS A 159 -10.75 10.91 33.75
C LYS A 159 -12.23 10.98 33.43
N ALA A 160 -12.95 12.00 33.89
CA ALA A 160 -14.35 12.21 33.52
C ALA A 160 -14.49 12.67 32.06
N ALA A 161 -13.59 13.52 31.57
CA ALA A 161 -13.50 13.91 30.16
C ALA A 161 -13.11 12.72 29.26
N ILE A 162 -12.16 11.90 29.70
CA ILE A 162 -11.71 10.66 29.05
C ILE A 162 -12.82 9.60 29.07
N ALA A 163 -13.57 9.44 30.16
CA ALA A 163 -14.69 8.50 30.21
C ALA A 163 -15.81 8.90 29.23
N LYS A 164 -16.01 10.22 29.02
CA LYS A 164 -16.94 10.75 28.03
C LYS A 164 -16.47 10.58 26.58
N THR A 165 -15.16 10.40 26.36
CA THR A 165 -14.55 10.10 25.04
C THR A 165 -14.29 8.60 24.82
N ALA A 166 -14.14 7.81 25.89
CA ALA A 166 -13.87 6.37 25.85
C ALA A 166 -15.15 5.53 25.73
N GLY A 167 -16.31 6.06 26.11
CA GLY A 167 -17.62 5.41 25.93
C GLY A 167 -18.12 5.33 24.48
N GLY A 168 -17.27 5.59 23.48
CA GLY A 168 -17.67 5.68 22.07
C GLY A 168 -16.58 5.32 21.07
N ARG A 169 -15.64 4.42 21.39
CA ARG A 169 -14.91 3.72 20.33
C ARG A 169 -15.81 2.64 19.76
N GLU A 170 -16.68 3.05 18.83
CA GLU A 170 -17.27 2.11 17.88
C GLU A 170 -16.12 1.32 17.22
N THR A 171 -16.24 0.00 17.15
CA THR A 171 -15.41 -0.85 16.28
C THR A 171 -15.26 -0.19 14.91
N PRO A 172 -14.11 -0.29 14.21
CA PRO A 172 -13.97 0.25 12.85
C PRO A 172 -15.18 -0.19 12.03
N ARG A 173 -16.07 0.77 11.76
CA ARG A 173 -17.31 0.49 11.08
C ARG A 173 -16.91 0.26 9.63
N ILE A 174 -17.09 -0.96 9.13
CA ILE A 174 -16.93 -1.23 7.71
C ILE A 174 -17.91 -0.31 6.98
N VAL A 175 -17.37 0.72 6.33
CA VAL A 175 -18.14 1.77 5.67
C VAL A 175 -18.94 1.12 4.54
N GLY A 176 -20.27 1.17 4.63
CA GLY A 176 -21.19 0.52 3.68
C GLY A 176 -21.46 -0.97 3.92
N GLY A 177 -20.93 -1.59 4.98
CA GLY A 177 -21.09 -3.02 5.30
C GLY A 177 -22.51 -3.43 5.73
N GLU A 178 -23.35 -2.45 6.06
CA GLU A 178 -24.77 -2.64 6.38
C GLU A 178 -25.62 -2.99 5.15
N TYR A 179 -25.08 -2.74 3.95
CA TYR A 179 -25.77 -2.99 2.69
C TYR A 179 -25.13 -4.18 1.96
N ARG A 180 -25.96 -5.13 1.50
CA ARG A 180 -25.48 -6.33 0.80
C ARG A 180 -25.05 -6.04 -0.63
N SER A 181 -25.43 -4.88 -1.18
CA SER A 181 -25.02 -4.43 -2.50
C SER A 181 -25.20 -2.92 -2.66
N ARG A 182 -24.51 -2.34 -3.64
CA ARG A 182 -24.64 -0.93 -4.03
C ARG A 182 -26.07 -0.48 -4.34
N GLY A 183 -26.85 -1.36 -4.96
CA GLY A 183 -28.24 -1.07 -5.29
C GLY A 183 -29.13 -0.94 -4.05
N GLU A 184 -28.86 -1.74 -3.02
CA GLU A 184 -29.56 -1.68 -1.73
C GLU A 184 -29.20 -0.41 -0.96
N TYR A 185 -27.92 -0.04 -0.94
CA TYR A 185 -27.43 1.22 -0.36
C TYR A 185 -28.14 2.44 -0.96
N LEU A 186 -28.21 2.55 -2.28
CA LEU A 186 -28.84 3.69 -2.95
C LEU A 186 -30.37 3.66 -2.86
N GLN A 187 -30.97 2.49 -2.68
CA GLN A 187 -32.39 2.37 -2.39
C GLN A 187 -32.68 2.84 -0.96
N ALA A 188 -31.82 2.52 0.01
CA ALA A 188 -31.91 3.03 1.38
C ALA A 188 -31.76 4.56 1.41
N LEU A 189 -30.78 5.10 0.67
CA LEU A 189 -30.60 6.53 0.48
C LEU A 189 -31.84 7.20 -0.15
N ALA A 190 -32.42 6.60 -1.20
CA ALA A 190 -33.62 7.13 -1.85
C ALA A 190 -34.86 7.10 -0.94
N ARG A 191 -34.88 6.21 0.05
CA ARG A 191 -35.91 6.14 1.11
C ARG A 191 -35.65 7.10 2.27
N GLY A 192 -34.53 7.82 2.26
CA GLY A 192 -34.16 8.78 3.31
C GLY A 192 -33.52 8.14 4.54
N ASP A 193 -32.85 7.01 4.40
CA ASP A 193 -32.11 6.36 5.48
C ASP A 193 -30.91 7.22 5.92
N GLU A 194 -30.90 7.64 7.19
CA GLU A 194 -29.84 8.48 7.78
C GLU A 194 -28.48 7.76 7.78
N ALA A 195 -28.45 6.43 7.91
CA ALA A 195 -27.21 5.65 7.84
C ALA A 195 -26.59 5.67 6.43
N ALA A 196 -27.43 5.64 5.39
CA ALA A 196 -26.99 5.74 4.00
C ALA A 196 -26.47 7.15 3.68
N ALA A 197 -27.15 8.18 4.19
CA ALA A 197 -26.73 9.57 4.01
C ALA A 197 -25.37 9.85 4.68
N LYS A 198 -25.15 9.32 5.90
CA LYS A 198 -23.88 9.41 6.62
C LYS A 198 -22.73 8.71 5.89
N ILE A 199 -23.00 7.53 5.30
CA ILE A 199 -22.00 6.83 4.47
C ILE A 199 -21.64 7.63 3.20
N MET A 200 -22.59 8.34 2.58
CA MET A 200 -22.28 9.22 1.45
C MET A 200 -21.32 10.34 1.86
N GLU A 201 -21.53 10.91 3.05
CA GLU A 201 -20.70 11.98 3.62
C GLU A 201 -19.29 11.45 3.99
N GLU A 202 -19.22 10.29 4.65
CA GLU A 202 -17.96 9.64 5.04
C GLU A 202 -17.14 9.17 3.83
N CYS A 203 -17.78 8.58 2.80
CA CYS A 203 -17.11 8.16 1.56
C CYS A 203 -16.61 9.35 0.72
N ARG A 204 -17.23 10.53 0.83
CA ARG A 204 -16.76 11.74 0.15
C ARG A 204 -15.41 12.20 0.71
N ASP A 205 -15.20 12.04 2.01
CA ASP A 205 -13.99 12.49 2.70
C ASP A 205 -12.88 11.43 2.71
N LEU A 206 -13.21 10.13 2.51
CA LEU A 206 -12.26 9.01 2.44
C LEU A 206 -11.55 8.81 1.08
N ILE A 207 -11.76 9.70 0.11
CA ILE A 207 -11.13 9.64 -1.23
C ILE A 207 -9.60 9.89 -1.19
N VAL A 208 -9.01 10.12 -0.01
CA VAL A 208 -7.63 10.63 0.14
C VAL A 208 -6.58 9.58 0.52
N THR A 209 -6.96 8.40 1.00
CA THR A 209 -5.97 7.42 1.46
C THR A 209 -6.31 6.04 0.93
N GLY A 210 -5.38 5.41 0.19
CA GLY A 210 -5.49 4.06 -0.35
C GLY A 210 -5.62 2.93 0.68
N ASP A 211 -6.13 3.23 1.87
CA ASP A 211 -6.42 2.28 2.92
C ASP A 211 -7.79 1.63 2.65
N THR A 212 -7.74 0.56 1.86
CA THR A 212 -8.93 -0.19 1.41
C THR A 212 -9.47 -1.16 2.47
N GLY A 213 -8.90 -1.16 3.68
CA GLY A 213 -9.24 -2.09 4.77
C GLY A 213 -10.65 -1.90 5.36
N ASP A 214 -11.19 -0.68 5.33
CA ASP A 214 -12.43 -0.33 6.04
C ASP A 214 -13.66 -0.18 5.12
N THR A 215 -13.57 -0.60 3.85
CA THR A 215 -14.68 -0.48 2.87
C THR A 215 -15.45 -1.78 2.69
N ALA A 216 -16.76 -1.70 2.45
CA ALA A 216 -17.60 -2.86 2.22
C ALA A 216 -17.14 -3.72 1.02
N THR A 217 -17.35 -5.04 1.12
CA THR A 217 -16.96 -6.02 0.07
C THR A 217 -17.45 -5.65 -1.33
N TRP A 218 -18.62 -5.03 -1.44
CA TRP A 218 -19.18 -4.61 -2.73
C TRP A 218 -18.46 -3.37 -3.34
N ILE A 219 -17.85 -2.50 -2.52
CA ILE A 219 -17.03 -1.36 -2.97
C ILE A 219 -15.68 -1.88 -3.48
N ALA A 220 -15.07 -2.80 -2.73
CA ALA A 220 -13.82 -3.45 -3.11
C ALA A 220 -13.95 -4.25 -4.43
N ASP A 221 -15.05 -4.98 -4.61
CA ASP A 221 -15.32 -5.72 -5.86
C ASP A 221 -15.49 -4.81 -7.08
N ASP A 222 -16.15 -3.66 -6.89
CA ASP A 222 -16.34 -2.67 -7.95
C ASP A 222 -15.00 -2.05 -8.38
N LEU A 223 -14.11 -1.72 -7.43
CA LEU A 223 -12.76 -1.23 -7.72
C LEU A 223 -11.90 -2.30 -8.40
N ARG A 224 -11.94 -3.55 -7.91
CA ARG A 224 -11.24 -4.69 -8.51
C ARG A 224 -11.65 -4.88 -9.98
N LEU A 225 -12.95 -4.78 -10.27
CA LEU A 225 -13.46 -4.95 -11.63
C LEU A 225 -13.01 -3.81 -12.58
N ILE A 226 -12.83 -2.60 -12.06
CA ILE A 226 -12.23 -1.48 -12.83
C ILE A 226 -10.76 -1.78 -13.12
N THR A 227 -9.99 -2.19 -12.11
CA THR A 227 -8.55 -2.50 -12.24
C THR A 227 -8.30 -3.67 -13.19
N GLU A 228 -9.07 -4.76 -13.10
CA GLU A 228 -8.95 -5.91 -14.01
C GLU A 228 -9.22 -5.55 -15.48
N ARG A 229 -10.01 -4.51 -15.72
CA ARG A 229 -10.36 -4.06 -17.08
C ARG A 229 -9.34 -3.08 -17.67
N ARG A 230 -8.47 -2.49 -16.86
CA ARG A 230 -7.44 -1.52 -17.26
C ARG A 230 -6.10 -2.19 -17.55
N LYS A 231 -6.00 -2.85 -18.70
CA LYS A 231 -4.84 -3.69 -19.04
C LYS A 231 -3.55 -2.90 -19.25
N VAL A 232 -3.62 -1.75 -19.91
CA VAL A 232 -2.46 -0.90 -20.21
C VAL A 232 -2.13 0.01 -19.03
N SER A 233 -3.14 0.54 -18.33
CA SER A 233 -2.90 1.37 -17.14
C SER A 233 -2.11 0.62 -16.06
N ASN A 234 -2.38 -0.68 -15.87
CA ASN A 234 -1.68 -1.50 -14.89
C ASN A 234 -0.20 -1.78 -15.24
N LEU A 235 0.26 -1.38 -16.43
CA LEU A 235 1.68 -1.51 -16.83
C LEU A 235 2.53 -0.33 -16.33
N LEU A 236 1.89 0.74 -15.85
CA LEU A 236 2.50 2.04 -15.57
C LEU A 236 2.47 2.35 -14.07
N THR A 237 3.25 3.34 -13.64
CA THR A 237 3.24 3.83 -12.25
C THR A 237 1.97 4.63 -11.95
N HIS A 238 1.39 4.40 -10.77
CA HIS A 238 0.22 5.11 -10.26
C HIS A 238 0.58 5.98 -9.06
N ASP A 239 -0.01 7.17 -8.99
CA ASP A 239 0.19 8.10 -7.88
C ASP A 239 -1.09 8.93 -7.64
N SER A 240 -1.13 9.67 -6.53
CA SER A 240 -2.29 10.44 -6.08
C SER A 240 -2.33 11.85 -6.69
N LEU A 241 -3.54 12.33 -6.99
CA LEU A 241 -3.74 13.72 -7.43
C LEU A 241 -3.62 14.70 -6.24
N PRO A 242 -3.04 15.90 -6.43
CA PRO A 242 -3.13 16.98 -5.46
C PRO A 242 -4.59 17.34 -5.14
N ALA A 243 -4.86 17.73 -3.88
CA ALA A 243 -6.22 18.01 -3.42
C ALA A 243 -6.90 19.22 -4.10
N THR A 244 -6.13 20.09 -4.74
CA THR A 244 -6.62 21.32 -5.40
C THR A 244 -5.79 21.64 -6.64
N GLY A 245 -6.43 22.25 -7.65
CA GLY A 245 -5.79 22.65 -8.90
C GLY A 245 -6.45 21.99 -10.11
N MET A 246 -6.52 22.70 -11.24
CA MET A 246 -7.03 22.16 -12.52
C MET A 246 -5.92 21.53 -13.38
N SER A 247 -4.68 21.77 -13.00
CA SER A 247 -3.48 21.16 -13.56
C SER A 247 -2.49 20.89 -12.43
N MET A 248 -1.57 19.95 -12.67
CA MET A 248 -0.44 19.71 -11.79
C MET A 248 0.86 20.09 -12.49
N GLU A 249 1.76 20.75 -11.77
CA GLU A 249 3.14 20.88 -12.21
C GLU A 249 3.92 19.65 -11.73
N TYR A 250 4.65 19.02 -12.64
CA TYR A 250 5.60 17.97 -12.34
C TYR A 250 6.98 18.38 -12.84
N HIS A 251 7.99 18.05 -12.05
CA HIS A 251 9.38 18.32 -12.41
C HIS A 251 9.86 17.23 -13.37
N VAL A 252 10.40 17.64 -14.51
CA VAL A 252 11.08 16.76 -15.45
C VAL A 252 12.54 17.14 -15.49
N VAL A 253 13.41 16.15 -15.41
CA VAL A 253 14.84 16.34 -15.64
C VAL A 253 15.01 16.76 -17.10
N THR A 254 15.40 18.01 -17.34
CA THR A 254 15.58 18.58 -18.69
C THR A 254 17.01 18.40 -19.18
N SER A 255 17.98 18.37 -18.27
CA SER A 255 19.34 17.92 -18.55
C SER A 255 19.94 17.30 -17.31
N ASP A 256 20.50 16.10 -17.45
CA ASP A 256 21.35 15.50 -16.44
C ASP A 256 22.79 15.48 -16.96
N THR A 257 23.66 16.25 -16.31
CA THR A 257 25.12 16.19 -16.52
C THR A 257 25.81 15.67 -15.26
N THR A 258 25.05 15.05 -14.35
CA THR A 258 25.61 14.49 -13.13
C THR A 258 26.47 13.28 -13.45
N VAL A 259 27.77 13.44 -13.21
CA VAL A 259 28.76 12.37 -13.37
C VAL A 259 29.43 12.21 -12.02
N ALA A 260 29.28 11.04 -11.43
CA ALA A 260 30.06 10.63 -10.28
C ALA A 260 31.27 9.85 -10.78
N ASP A 261 32.46 10.41 -10.61
CA ASP A 261 33.70 9.80 -11.10
C ASP A 261 34.65 9.49 -9.95
N LYS A 262 35.54 8.52 -10.16
CA LYS A 262 36.55 8.20 -9.13
C LYS A 262 37.48 9.40 -8.98
N GLN A 263 37.62 9.89 -7.75
CA GLN A 263 38.62 10.92 -7.43
C GLN A 263 40.01 10.39 -7.80
N ALA A 264 40.69 11.07 -8.72
CA ALA A 264 41.97 10.59 -9.29
C ALA A 264 43.05 10.48 -8.21
N ASN A 265 43.16 11.48 -7.33
CA ASN A 265 43.98 11.45 -6.12
C ASN A 265 43.22 12.07 -4.93
N GLU A 266 43.61 11.69 -3.71
CA GLU A 266 43.07 12.29 -2.49
C GLU A 266 43.32 13.82 -2.49
N GLY A 267 42.24 14.60 -2.50
CA GLY A 267 42.29 16.07 -2.50
C GLY A 267 41.95 16.73 -3.85
N ASP A 268 41.80 15.96 -4.94
CA ASP A 268 41.36 16.50 -6.23
C ASP A 268 39.89 16.94 -6.18
N ALA A 269 39.53 17.98 -6.93
CA ALA A 269 38.12 18.36 -7.05
C ALA A 269 37.32 17.24 -7.73
N LEU A 270 36.20 16.84 -7.13
CA LEU A 270 35.28 15.87 -7.73
C LEU A 270 34.64 16.47 -8.99
N THR A 271 34.26 15.60 -9.92
CA THR A 271 33.55 15.99 -11.14
C THR A 271 32.25 16.72 -10.78
N PHE A 272 32.08 17.93 -11.31
CA PHE A 272 30.89 18.72 -11.07
C PHE A 272 29.78 18.33 -12.04
N GLY A 273 28.70 17.80 -11.47
CA GLY A 273 27.48 17.45 -12.18
C GLY A 273 26.38 18.49 -11.97
N LYS A 274 25.65 18.86 -13.03
CA LYS A 274 24.46 19.72 -12.90
C LYS A 274 23.22 19.01 -13.38
N LEU A 275 22.24 18.90 -12.49
CA LEU A 275 20.88 18.51 -12.81
C LEU A 275 20.04 19.77 -13.04
N THR A 276 19.38 19.88 -14.19
CA THR A 276 18.40 20.96 -14.41
C THR A 276 16.99 20.39 -14.46
N PHE A 277 16.10 20.97 -13.67
CA PHE A 277 14.69 20.64 -13.63
C PHE A 277 13.92 21.65 -14.48
N GLY A 278 13.14 21.14 -15.42
CA GLY A 278 12.08 21.90 -16.08
C GLY A 278 10.76 21.61 -15.38
N THR A 279 9.86 22.60 -15.33
CA THR A 279 8.47 22.37 -14.91
C THR A 279 7.64 22.08 -16.15
N LYS A 280 6.93 20.95 -16.15
CA LYS A 280 5.87 20.65 -17.12
C LYS A 280 4.54 20.64 -16.38
N SER A 281 3.49 21.12 -17.04
CA SER A 281 2.13 21.06 -16.53
C SER A 281 1.39 19.91 -17.19
N ALA A 282 0.63 19.13 -16.40
CA ALA A 282 -0.31 18.14 -16.89
C ALA A 282 -1.73 18.53 -16.47
N ASP A 283 -2.67 18.51 -17.42
CA ASP A 283 -4.05 18.86 -17.15
C ASP A 283 -4.75 17.74 -16.38
N ILE A 284 -5.56 18.11 -15.39
CA ILE A 284 -6.40 17.17 -14.65
C ILE A 284 -7.74 17.11 -15.35
N ASN A 285 -8.03 15.96 -15.98
CA ASN A 285 -9.24 15.79 -16.76
C ASN A 285 -10.33 15.08 -15.93
N THR A 286 -11.58 15.48 -16.15
CA THR A 286 -12.74 14.85 -15.52
C THR A 286 -13.33 13.81 -16.47
N TYR A 287 -13.45 12.57 -16.00
CA TYR A 287 -14.10 11.50 -16.74
C TYR A 287 -15.33 11.05 -15.98
N GLY A 288 -16.46 10.87 -16.66
CA GLY A 288 -17.68 10.44 -16.00
C GLY A 288 -18.84 10.20 -16.95
N GLY A 289 -19.92 9.68 -16.39
CA GLY A 289 -21.18 9.44 -17.09
C GLY A 289 -22.33 9.42 -16.11
N TYR A 290 -23.55 9.67 -16.60
CA TYR A 290 -24.76 9.62 -15.79
C TYR A 290 -25.83 8.77 -16.46
N THR A 291 -26.77 8.27 -15.66
CA THR A 291 -27.99 7.62 -16.11
C THR A 291 -29.17 8.06 -15.26
N SER A 292 -30.34 8.17 -15.87
CA SER A 292 -31.57 8.58 -15.21
C SER A 292 -32.50 7.38 -15.04
N LEU A 293 -32.96 7.13 -13.82
CA LEU A 293 -33.91 6.06 -13.51
C LEU A 293 -35.16 6.65 -12.85
N SER A 294 -36.35 6.15 -13.18
CA SER A 294 -37.58 6.61 -12.55
C SER A 294 -37.70 6.08 -11.10
N ARG A 295 -38.35 6.84 -10.22
CA ARG A 295 -38.63 6.40 -8.84
C ARG A 295 -39.38 5.08 -8.78
N GLN A 296 -40.30 4.85 -9.72
CA GLN A 296 -41.01 3.57 -9.82
C GLN A 296 -40.04 2.40 -10.08
N VAL A 297 -39.03 2.60 -10.93
CA VAL A 297 -38.01 1.58 -11.19
C VAL A 297 -37.13 1.38 -9.96
N ILE A 298 -36.77 2.43 -9.22
CA ILE A 298 -35.91 2.31 -8.04
C ILE A 298 -36.64 1.66 -6.85
N GLU A 299 -37.90 2.04 -6.62
CA GLU A 299 -38.69 1.60 -5.47
C GLU A 299 -39.35 0.23 -5.70
N ARG A 300 -39.68 -0.11 -6.95
CA ARG A 300 -40.43 -1.33 -7.28
C ARG A 300 -39.60 -2.38 -8.03
N SER A 301 -38.40 -2.05 -8.49
CA SER A 301 -37.51 -3.08 -9.06
C SER A 301 -36.89 -3.90 -7.95
N THR A 302 -36.65 -5.17 -8.24
CA THR A 302 -35.73 -5.97 -7.45
C THR A 302 -34.33 -5.36 -7.59
N THR A 303 -33.53 -5.40 -6.53
CA THR A 303 -32.16 -4.86 -6.42
C THR A 303 -31.22 -5.05 -7.64
N PRO A 304 -31.38 -6.08 -8.53
CA PRO A 304 -30.54 -6.25 -9.71
C PRO A 304 -30.51 -5.12 -10.75
N MET A 305 -31.58 -4.34 -10.98
CA MET A 305 -31.60 -3.38 -12.09
C MET A 305 -30.71 -2.15 -11.85
N LEU A 306 -30.77 -1.58 -10.65
CA LEU A 306 -29.91 -0.44 -10.27
C LEU A 306 -28.43 -0.86 -10.23
N ASN A 307 -28.14 -2.03 -9.69
CA ASN A 307 -26.78 -2.58 -9.66
C ASN A 307 -26.23 -2.79 -11.08
N THR A 308 -27.06 -3.27 -12.01
CA THR A 308 -26.67 -3.43 -13.43
C THR A 308 -26.37 -2.09 -14.10
N ALA A 309 -27.18 -1.06 -13.85
CA ALA A 309 -26.96 0.27 -14.41
C ALA A 309 -25.64 0.90 -13.91
N LEU A 310 -25.35 0.76 -12.62
CA LEU A 310 -24.11 1.29 -12.01
C LEU A 310 -22.86 0.55 -12.47
N ARG A 311 -22.94 -0.78 -12.58
CA ARG A 311 -21.87 -1.59 -13.18
C ARG A 311 -21.61 -1.22 -14.63
N ALA A 312 -22.66 -0.89 -15.40
CA ALA A 312 -22.50 -0.42 -16.77
C ALA A 312 -21.78 0.94 -16.83
N LEU A 313 -22.12 1.87 -15.93
CA LEU A 313 -21.44 3.17 -15.81
C LEU A 313 -19.96 3.02 -15.41
N GLN A 314 -19.65 2.16 -14.44
CA GLN A 314 -18.26 1.87 -14.06
C GLN A 314 -17.45 1.25 -15.19
N ASN A 315 -18.04 0.31 -15.93
CA ASN A 315 -17.40 -0.25 -17.12
C ASN A 315 -17.14 0.80 -18.20
N ALA A 316 -18.08 1.74 -18.39
CA ALA A 316 -17.89 2.86 -19.31
C ALA A 316 -16.76 3.79 -18.83
N TYR A 317 -16.73 4.14 -17.55
CA TYR A 317 -15.68 4.93 -16.93
C TYR A 317 -14.29 4.27 -17.10
N ALA A 318 -14.17 2.97 -16.77
CA ALA A 318 -12.94 2.20 -16.95
C ALA A 318 -12.46 2.20 -18.41
N LYS A 319 -13.39 2.05 -19.37
CA LYS A 319 -13.08 2.04 -20.80
C LYS A 319 -12.57 3.39 -21.31
N VAL A 320 -13.14 4.50 -20.82
CA VAL A 320 -12.76 5.85 -21.23
C VAL A 320 -11.41 6.25 -20.62
N THR A 321 -11.22 5.97 -19.33
CA THR A 321 -9.94 6.23 -18.63
C THR A 321 -8.80 5.40 -19.21
N GLU A 322 -9.01 4.10 -19.47
CA GLU A 322 -8.05 3.24 -20.18
C GLU A 322 -7.75 3.78 -21.59
N LYS A 323 -8.74 4.33 -22.29
CA LYS A 323 -8.50 4.94 -23.62
C LYS A 323 -7.59 6.16 -23.50
N ALA A 324 -7.81 7.04 -22.52
CA ALA A 324 -6.97 8.21 -22.31
C ALA A 324 -5.51 7.82 -22.04
N VAL A 325 -5.28 6.84 -21.15
CA VAL A 325 -3.93 6.32 -20.86
C VAL A 325 -3.28 5.72 -22.12
N ARG A 326 -4.02 4.92 -22.89
CA ARG A 326 -3.52 4.36 -24.15
C ARG A 326 -3.16 5.44 -25.17
N ASP A 327 -4.04 6.42 -25.37
CA ASP A 327 -3.80 7.47 -26.36
C ASP A 327 -2.53 8.27 -26.00
N HIS A 328 -2.31 8.55 -24.71
CA HIS A 328 -1.09 9.19 -24.21
C HIS A 328 0.15 8.30 -24.44
N LEU A 329 0.14 7.06 -23.94
CA LEU A 329 1.27 6.14 -24.05
C LEU A 329 1.64 5.86 -25.52
N TYR A 330 0.65 5.63 -26.38
CA TYR A 330 0.91 5.33 -27.80
C TYR A 330 1.41 6.56 -28.55
N GLY A 331 0.90 7.74 -28.21
CA GLY A 331 1.42 9.01 -28.70
C GLY A 331 2.88 9.22 -28.30
N GLU A 332 3.22 8.94 -27.04
CA GLU A 332 4.59 9.05 -26.56
C GLU A 332 5.54 8.04 -27.22
N ILE A 333 5.16 6.76 -27.31
CA ILE A 333 5.96 5.74 -28.00
C ILE A 333 6.26 6.19 -29.44
N LYS A 334 5.27 6.75 -30.14
CA LYS A 334 5.44 7.27 -31.49
C LYS A 334 6.40 8.46 -31.52
N THR A 335 6.24 9.41 -30.60
CA THR A 335 7.13 10.58 -30.48
C THR A 335 8.58 10.17 -30.24
N GLN A 336 8.83 9.23 -29.33
CA GLN A 336 10.17 8.73 -29.04
C GLN A 336 10.76 7.96 -30.24
N ARG A 337 9.95 7.09 -30.88
CA ARG A 337 10.33 6.32 -32.07
C ARG A 337 10.74 7.21 -33.24
N ASP A 338 9.97 8.28 -33.47
CA ASP A 338 10.21 9.19 -34.59
C ASP A 338 11.27 10.26 -34.24
N GLY A 339 11.62 10.38 -32.96
CA GLY A 339 12.70 11.22 -32.41
C GLY A 339 14.06 10.51 -32.41
N THR A 340 14.88 10.75 -31.39
CA THR A 340 16.23 10.16 -31.23
C THR A 340 16.29 9.01 -30.24
N ASN A 341 15.23 8.82 -29.47
CA ASN A 341 15.16 7.81 -28.43
C ASN A 341 14.51 6.55 -29.01
N HIS A 342 15.28 5.75 -29.76
CA HIS A 342 14.84 4.48 -30.31
C HIS A 342 16.02 3.59 -30.70
N ILE A 343 15.74 2.32 -30.93
CA ILE A 343 16.67 1.37 -31.54
C ILE A 343 16.27 1.18 -33.01
N ASP A 344 17.19 1.45 -33.92
CA ASP A 344 16.99 1.24 -35.35
C ASP A 344 17.19 -0.23 -35.73
N THR A 345 16.30 -0.76 -36.55
CA THR A 345 16.51 -2.05 -37.21
C THR A 345 16.75 -1.84 -38.70
N ALA A 346 17.72 -2.57 -39.26
CA ALA A 346 17.97 -2.57 -40.70
C ALA A 346 16.93 -3.37 -41.51
N LYS A 347 16.01 -4.06 -40.83
CA LYS A 347 15.06 -5.01 -41.43
C LYS A 347 13.62 -4.55 -41.21
N THR A 348 12.77 -4.90 -42.17
CA THR A 348 11.32 -4.76 -42.02
C THR A 348 10.81 -5.81 -41.03
N LEU A 349 9.69 -5.54 -40.35
CA LEU A 349 9.10 -6.47 -39.38
C LEU A 349 8.91 -7.90 -39.91
N ALA A 350 8.55 -8.04 -41.19
CA ALA A 350 8.32 -9.34 -41.83
C ALA A 350 9.61 -10.18 -42.00
N ASN A 351 10.78 -9.52 -42.01
CA ASN A 351 12.09 -10.14 -42.21
C ASN A 351 12.89 -10.29 -40.91
N MET A 352 12.33 -9.87 -39.77
CA MET A 352 12.97 -10.01 -38.46
C MET A 352 13.01 -11.49 -38.04
N GLY A 353 14.21 -12.02 -37.85
CA GLY A 353 14.45 -13.35 -37.30
C GLY A 353 14.73 -13.33 -35.81
N ILE A 354 14.90 -14.52 -35.21
CA ILE A 354 15.16 -14.67 -33.77
C ILE A 354 16.43 -13.92 -33.35
N ASN A 355 17.53 -14.06 -34.11
CA ASN A 355 18.79 -13.37 -33.80
C ASN A 355 18.67 -11.85 -33.84
N ASP A 356 17.79 -11.30 -34.69
CA ASP A 356 17.55 -9.86 -34.75
C ASP A 356 16.82 -9.38 -33.48
N TRP A 357 15.86 -10.15 -32.98
CA TRP A 357 15.17 -9.85 -31.72
C TRP A 357 16.07 -10.03 -30.49
N VAL A 358 17.01 -10.97 -30.52
CA VAL A 358 18.04 -11.10 -29.47
C VAL A 358 18.95 -9.88 -29.48
N GLY A 359 19.42 -9.45 -30.66
CA GLY A 359 20.19 -8.21 -30.80
C GLY A 359 19.45 -7.01 -30.23
N LEU A 360 18.17 -6.84 -30.57
CA LEU A 360 17.34 -5.76 -30.03
C LEU A 360 17.24 -5.74 -28.50
N ILE A 361 17.18 -6.90 -27.85
CA ILE A 361 17.14 -6.98 -26.38
C ILE A 361 18.49 -6.57 -25.78
N VAL A 362 19.59 -6.96 -26.42
CA VAL A 362 20.95 -6.58 -25.98
C VAL A 362 21.15 -5.08 -26.15
N ASP A 363 20.80 -4.52 -27.30
CA ASP A 363 20.92 -3.08 -27.58
C ASP A 363 20.02 -2.27 -26.62
N ALA A 364 18.81 -2.77 -26.33
CA ALA A 364 17.95 -2.17 -25.34
C ALA A 364 18.57 -2.23 -23.94
N ALA A 365 19.23 -3.33 -23.57
CA ALA A 365 19.86 -3.51 -22.26
C ALA A 365 21.03 -2.55 -22.03
N GLU A 366 21.87 -2.34 -23.04
CA GLU A 366 22.92 -1.33 -23.01
C GLU A 366 22.32 0.07 -22.86
N MET A 367 21.33 0.41 -23.69
CA MET A 367 20.65 1.71 -23.62
C MET A 367 19.94 1.94 -22.28
N ALA A 368 19.39 0.89 -21.68
CA ALA A 368 18.72 0.96 -20.38
C ALA A 368 19.72 1.17 -19.24
N ASP A 369 20.87 0.50 -19.28
CA ASP A 369 21.95 0.66 -18.29
C ASP A 369 22.55 2.08 -18.35
N ASP A 370 22.84 2.58 -19.57
CA ASP A 370 23.34 3.95 -19.80
C ASP A 370 22.42 5.03 -19.23
N ARG A 371 21.11 4.76 -19.21
CA ARG A 371 20.08 5.69 -18.76
C ARG A 371 19.59 5.41 -17.35
N ASN A 372 20.13 4.38 -16.69
CA ASN A 372 19.71 3.92 -15.38
C ASN A 372 18.19 3.65 -15.29
N VAL A 373 17.64 2.99 -16.32
CA VAL A 373 16.22 2.58 -16.40
C VAL A 373 16.07 1.06 -16.40
N ALA A 374 14.93 0.55 -15.94
CA ALA A 374 14.69 -0.89 -15.84
C ALA A 374 13.98 -1.43 -17.08
N LEU A 375 14.58 -2.42 -17.74
CA LEU A 375 13.94 -3.22 -18.78
C LEU A 375 12.95 -4.23 -18.18
N THR A 376 11.72 -3.79 -17.94
CA THR A 376 10.74 -4.66 -17.31
C THR A 376 9.92 -5.50 -18.29
N ARG A 377 9.66 -4.99 -19.50
CA ARG A 377 8.76 -5.63 -20.46
C ARG A 377 8.91 -5.09 -21.88
N LEU A 378 8.58 -5.94 -22.86
CA LEU A 378 8.44 -5.61 -24.27
C LEU A 378 6.95 -5.46 -24.60
N ALA A 379 6.53 -4.25 -24.95
CA ALA A 379 5.16 -3.93 -25.31
C ALA A 379 5.00 -3.83 -26.82
N VAL A 380 4.09 -4.64 -27.40
CA VAL A 380 3.99 -4.82 -28.85
C VAL A 380 2.57 -4.65 -29.39
N SER A 381 2.44 -4.15 -30.62
CA SER A 381 1.18 -4.17 -31.35
C SER A 381 0.78 -5.57 -31.78
N LYS A 382 -0.49 -5.73 -32.18
CA LYS A 382 -1.08 -7.03 -32.54
C LYS A 382 -0.34 -7.74 -33.68
N ASP A 383 0.12 -7.00 -34.68
CA ASP A 383 0.85 -7.50 -35.83
C ASP A 383 2.28 -7.93 -35.47
N VAL A 384 2.99 -7.13 -34.66
CA VAL A 384 4.30 -7.50 -34.13
C VAL A 384 4.20 -8.74 -33.25
N LEU A 385 3.19 -8.83 -32.39
CA LEU A 385 2.96 -10.02 -31.57
C LEU A 385 2.74 -11.26 -32.44
N LYS A 386 1.95 -11.15 -33.50
CA LYS A 386 1.73 -12.25 -34.45
C LYS A 386 3.02 -12.66 -35.15
N ALA A 387 3.88 -11.71 -35.48
CA ALA A 387 5.19 -11.98 -36.07
C ALA A 387 6.09 -12.75 -35.08
N LEU A 388 6.15 -12.30 -33.83
CA LEU A 388 6.89 -12.97 -32.75
C LEU A 388 6.41 -14.42 -32.54
N VAL A 389 5.11 -14.64 -32.35
CA VAL A 389 4.52 -15.98 -32.16
C VAL A 389 4.64 -16.86 -33.42
N GLY A 390 4.88 -16.24 -34.57
CA GLY A 390 5.13 -16.90 -35.85
C GLY A 390 6.58 -17.29 -36.10
N LEU A 391 7.53 -16.86 -35.25
CA LEU A 391 8.95 -17.19 -35.40
C LEU A 391 9.18 -18.70 -35.30
N LYS A 392 10.02 -19.20 -36.21
CA LYS A 392 10.42 -20.60 -36.28
C LYS A 392 11.93 -20.68 -36.26
N ASP A 393 12.45 -21.66 -35.52
CA ASP A 393 13.83 -22.12 -35.68
C ASP A 393 13.80 -23.46 -36.41
N THR A 394 14.38 -23.51 -37.61
CA THR A 394 14.66 -24.74 -38.40
C THR A 394 13.51 -25.77 -38.49
N GLY A 395 12.25 -25.33 -38.38
CA GLY A 395 11.05 -26.18 -38.48
C GLY A 395 10.11 -26.11 -37.27
N ASP A 396 10.65 -25.85 -36.08
CA ASP A 396 9.90 -25.82 -34.82
C ASP A 396 9.53 -24.38 -34.43
N ARG A 397 8.36 -24.21 -33.79
CA ARG A 397 7.88 -22.89 -33.35
C ARG A 397 8.63 -22.48 -32.09
N PHE A 398 9.09 -21.23 -32.05
CA PHE A 398 9.89 -20.73 -30.93
C PHE A 398 9.08 -20.44 -29.66
N PHE A 399 7.76 -20.29 -29.78
CA PHE A 399 6.85 -20.08 -28.65
C PHE A 399 6.01 -21.33 -28.40
N ASN A 400 5.93 -21.77 -27.14
CA ASN A 400 4.98 -22.80 -26.73
C ASN A 400 3.58 -22.16 -26.56
N LEU A 401 2.65 -22.50 -27.46
CA LEU A 401 1.24 -22.11 -27.37
C LEU A 401 0.38 -23.17 -26.64
N SER A 402 0.95 -24.35 -26.36
CA SER A 402 0.22 -25.53 -25.88
C SER A 402 0.14 -25.63 -24.36
N GLY A 403 1.10 -25.10 -23.61
CA GLY A 403 1.10 -25.21 -22.13
C GLY A 403 1.69 -26.52 -21.59
N ASP A 404 2.25 -27.36 -22.47
CA ASP A 404 2.88 -28.63 -22.14
C ASP A 404 4.20 -28.76 -22.91
N GLY A 405 5.27 -29.19 -22.24
CA GLY A 405 6.44 -29.80 -22.91
C GLY A 405 7.72 -28.98 -23.05
N SER A 406 8.49 -28.97 -21.96
CA SER A 406 9.92 -29.30 -21.78
C SER A 406 11.07 -28.91 -22.72
N ASP A 407 10.92 -28.24 -23.88
CA ASP A 407 12.11 -27.79 -24.64
C ASP A 407 11.86 -26.46 -25.37
N THR A 408 11.60 -25.39 -24.63
CA THR A 408 11.40 -24.05 -25.23
C THR A 408 11.78 -22.94 -24.26
N ILE A 409 12.42 -21.88 -24.76
CA ILE A 409 12.97 -20.76 -23.99
C ILE A 409 11.88 -19.67 -23.68
N GLY A 410 10.61 -19.89 -24.05
CA GLY A 410 9.51 -18.96 -23.75
C GLY A 410 8.11 -19.59 -23.75
N SER A 411 7.25 -19.15 -22.81
CA SER A 411 5.84 -19.56 -22.67
C SER A 411 4.89 -18.41 -22.97
N PHE A 412 3.78 -18.65 -23.68
CA PHE A 412 2.77 -17.62 -24.01
C PHE A 412 1.36 -18.04 -23.59
N ASP A 413 0.67 -17.24 -22.78
CA ASP A 413 -0.74 -17.46 -22.43
C ASP A 413 -1.67 -16.73 -23.40
N LEU A 414 -2.41 -17.53 -24.18
CA LEU A 414 -3.37 -17.06 -25.18
C LEU A 414 -4.59 -16.36 -24.57
N THR A 415 -4.89 -16.59 -23.29
CA THR A 415 -6.04 -16.00 -22.60
C THR A 415 -5.71 -14.67 -21.94
N GLY A 416 -4.49 -14.51 -21.41
CA GLY A 416 -3.98 -13.28 -20.78
C GLY A 416 -3.36 -12.24 -21.72
N VAL A 417 -2.92 -12.65 -22.92
CA VAL A 417 -2.16 -11.81 -23.87
C VAL A 417 -0.83 -11.29 -23.28
N ALA A 418 -0.11 -12.19 -22.61
CA ALA A 418 1.25 -12.00 -22.13
C ALA A 418 2.05 -13.30 -22.29
N GLY A 419 3.36 -13.18 -22.50
CA GLY A 419 4.27 -14.32 -22.51
C GLY A 419 5.70 -13.91 -22.18
N GLU A 420 6.61 -14.85 -22.09
CA GLU A 420 8.04 -14.59 -21.81
C GLU A 420 8.85 -14.84 -23.08
N PHE A 421 9.67 -13.87 -23.49
CA PHE A 421 10.63 -14.02 -24.57
C PHE A 421 12.02 -13.72 -24.03
N MET A 422 12.88 -14.74 -23.95
CA MET A 422 14.26 -14.58 -23.48
C MET A 422 14.36 -13.89 -22.10
N ARG A 423 13.44 -14.22 -21.17
CA ARG A 423 13.26 -13.59 -19.84
C ARG A 423 12.73 -12.16 -19.81
N VAL A 424 12.38 -11.57 -20.95
CA VAL A 424 11.63 -10.32 -21.01
C VAL A 424 10.14 -10.63 -21.19
N PRO A 425 9.27 -10.22 -20.26
CA PRO A 425 7.83 -10.31 -20.43
C PRO A 425 7.36 -9.52 -21.65
N VAL A 426 6.67 -10.18 -22.59
CA VAL A 426 6.03 -9.58 -23.76
C VAL A 426 4.56 -9.34 -23.46
N VAL A 427 4.11 -8.10 -23.62
CA VAL A 427 2.71 -7.69 -23.42
C VAL A 427 2.15 -7.10 -24.71
N MET A 428 0.92 -7.45 -25.07
CA MET A 428 0.26 -6.82 -26.21
C MET A 428 -0.38 -5.50 -25.81
N LEU A 429 -0.14 -4.47 -26.62
CA LEU A 429 -0.83 -3.18 -26.57
C LEU A 429 -2.08 -3.24 -27.47
N PRO A 430 -3.30 -3.34 -26.90
CA PRO A 430 -4.50 -3.44 -27.70
C PRO A 430 -4.73 -2.14 -28.48
N LYS A 431 -4.98 -2.26 -29.79
CA LYS A 431 -5.22 -1.12 -30.70
C LYS A 431 -4.05 -0.15 -30.89
N ALA A 432 -2.82 -0.56 -30.55
CA ALA A 432 -1.63 0.17 -30.97
C ALA A 432 -1.50 0.19 -32.50
N GLU A 433 -0.81 1.20 -33.04
CA GLU A 433 -0.49 1.33 -34.47
C GLU A 433 0.31 0.10 -34.94
N ALA A 434 0.17 -0.28 -36.21
CA ALA A 434 0.94 -1.40 -36.76
C ALA A 434 2.45 -1.10 -36.69
N GLY A 435 3.25 -2.14 -36.44
CA GLY A 435 4.70 -2.01 -36.25
C GLY A 435 5.12 -1.33 -34.95
N THR A 436 4.26 -1.28 -33.92
CA THR A 436 4.66 -0.73 -32.61
C THR A 436 5.36 -1.80 -31.79
N ALA A 437 6.60 -1.55 -31.40
CA ALA A 437 7.32 -2.32 -30.40
C ALA A 437 8.13 -1.36 -29.53
N ALA A 438 8.02 -1.47 -28.21
CA ALA A 438 8.78 -0.65 -27.29
C ALA A 438 9.08 -1.41 -26.01
N PHE A 439 10.29 -1.25 -25.51
CA PHE A 439 10.62 -1.63 -24.14
C PHE A 439 10.15 -0.53 -23.20
N ILE A 440 9.49 -0.92 -22.11
CA ILE A 440 8.83 0.02 -21.20
C ILE A 440 9.32 -0.20 -19.78
N ASP A 441 9.88 0.86 -19.19
CA ASP A 441 9.96 1.02 -17.74
C ASP A 441 8.60 1.56 -17.22
N PRO A 442 7.97 0.94 -16.20
CA PRO A 442 6.72 1.44 -15.61
C PRO A 442 6.82 2.90 -15.13
N ALA A 443 8.01 3.36 -14.73
CA ALA A 443 8.26 4.72 -14.30
C ALA A 443 8.25 5.76 -15.44
N SER A 444 8.17 5.33 -16.69
CA SER A 444 8.24 6.25 -17.84
C SER A 444 7.03 7.18 -17.96
N VAL A 445 5.85 6.63 -17.65
CA VAL A 445 4.57 7.35 -17.68
C VAL A 445 3.90 7.14 -16.34
N THR A 446 3.46 8.23 -15.72
CA THR A 446 2.74 8.20 -14.46
C THR A 446 1.27 8.52 -14.71
N VAL A 447 0.40 7.72 -14.10
CA VAL A 447 -1.05 7.93 -14.07
C VAL A 447 -1.40 8.43 -12.68
N TRP A 448 -1.95 9.64 -12.60
CA TRP A 448 -2.47 10.18 -11.35
C TRP A 448 -4.00 10.07 -11.33
N GLU A 449 -4.56 9.50 -10.27
CA GLU A 449 -6.00 9.35 -10.10
C GLU A 449 -6.43 9.79 -8.70
N SER A 450 -7.60 10.41 -8.58
CA SER A 450 -8.20 10.76 -7.29
C SER A 450 -8.93 9.53 -6.74
N GLY A 451 -8.30 8.72 -5.88
CA GLY A 451 -8.94 7.76 -4.94
C GLY A 451 -10.05 6.79 -5.44
N GLY A 452 -10.34 6.72 -6.74
CA GLY A 452 -11.47 6.00 -7.33
C GLY A 452 -12.65 6.88 -7.78
N PRO A 453 -13.59 6.33 -8.58
CA PRO A 453 -14.69 7.11 -9.11
C PRO A 453 -15.73 7.44 -8.03
N THR A 454 -15.99 8.73 -7.84
CA THR A 454 -17.04 9.28 -6.98
C THR A 454 -18.42 9.11 -7.59
N GLN A 455 -19.43 8.90 -6.74
CA GLN A 455 -20.82 8.81 -7.16
C GLN A 455 -21.61 10.04 -6.68
N LEU A 456 -22.42 10.61 -7.56
CA LEU A 456 -23.42 11.61 -7.19
C LEU A 456 -24.82 11.12 -7.53
N THR A 457 -25.80 11.59 -6.76
CA THR A 457 -27.21 11.33 -7.01
C THR A 457 -28.01 12.61 -6.87
N ASP A 458 -28.89 12.88 -7.82
CA ASP A 458 -29.82 14.01 -7.75
C ASP A 458 -31.24 13.59 -8.14
N GLY A 459 -32.25 14.15 -7.47
CA GLY A 459 -33.65 13.75 -7.60
C GLY A 459 -34.51 14.87 -8.20
N SER A 460 -35.10 14.61 -9.36
CA SER A 460 -36.06 15.54 -9.96
C SER A 460 -37.47 15.31 -9.39
N VAL A 461 -37.91 16.22 -8.53
CA VAL A 461 -39.25 16.18 -7.91
C VAL A 461 -40.37 16.31 -8.94
N THR A 462 -40.14 17.03 -10.04
CA THR A 462 -41.13 17.26 -11.10
C THR A 462 -41.24 16.10 -12.08
N LYS A 463 -40.14 15.37 -12.33
CA LYS A 463 -40.10 14.25 -13.27
C LYS A 463 -40.22 12.89 -12.59
N LEU A 464 -40.15 12.84 -11.26
CA LEU A 464 -40.11 11.61 -10.47
C LEU A 464 -38.99 10.66 -10.93
N THR A 465 -37.83 11.22 -11.27
CA THR A 465 -36.62 10.50 -11.69
C THR A 465 -35.46 10.85 -10.77
N ASN A 466 -34.55 9.90 -10.57
CA ASN A 466 -33.27 10.14 -9.93
C ASN A 466 -32.15 9.91 -10.96
N ASP A 467 -31.23 10.85 -11.02
CA ASP A 467 -30.02 10.80 -11.82
C ASP A 467 -28.89 10.23 -10.97
N TYR A 468 -28.20 9.23 -11.49
CA TYR A 468 -27.03 8.60 -10.88
C TYR A 468 -25.83 8.84 -11.78
N SER A 469 -24.78 9.47 -11.24
CA SER A 469 -23.54 9.70 -11.98
C SER A 469 -22.35 9.02 -11.31
N VAL A 470 -21.37 8.66 -12.13
CA VAL A 470 -20.06 8.15 -11.72
C VAL A 470 -19.03 9.03 -12.41
N TYR A 471 -18.12 9.64 -11.64
CA TYR A 471 -17.07 10.50 -12.18
C TYR A 471 -15.77 10.37 -11.39
N GLY A 472 -14.64 10.71 -12.00
CA GLY A 472 -13.34 10.77 -11.34
C GLY A 472 -12.37 11.67 -12.09
N TYR A 473 -11.33 12.09 -11.40
CA TYR A 473 -10.27 12.92 -11.97
C TYR A 473 -9.07 12.04 -12.31
N LEU A 474 -8.51 12.25 -13.50
CA LEU A 474 -7.33 11.53 -13.96
C LEU A 474 -6.43 12.45 -14.78
N SER A 475 -5.13 12.34 -14.52
CA SER A 475 -4.08 12.97 -15.31
C SER A 475 -3.04 11.92 -15.69
N VAL A 476 -2.46 12.06 -16.88
CA VAL A 476 -1.41 11.17 -17.37
C VAL A 476 -0.32 12.03 -17.96
N ALA A 477 0.93 11.77 -17.60
CA ALA A 477 2.05 12.46 -18.20
C ALA A 477 3.29 11.57 -18.27
N THR A 478 4.18 11.93 -19.20
CA THR A 478 5.47 11.28 -19.39
C THR A 478 6.47 11.90 -18.42
N THR A 479 6.77 11.18 -17.35
CA THR A 479 7.67 11.62 -16.27
C THR A 479 9.13 11.28 -16.57
N LEU A 480 9.39 10.16 -17.24
CA LEU A 480 10.72 9.74 -17.68
C LEU A 480 10.65 9.22 -19.13
N ALA A 481 10.85 10.12 -20.10
CA ALA A 481 10.77 9.77 -21.51
C ALA A 481 11.82 8.72 -21.94
N ASP A 482 13.00 8.77 -21.33
CA ASP A 482 14.15 7.90 -21.64
C ASP A 482 13.91 6.41 -21.27
N GLY A 483 12.94 6.14 -20.39
CA GLY A 483 12.51 4.79 -20.02
C GLY A 483 11.59 4.12 -21.04
N LEU A 484 11.11 4.87 -22.04
CA LEU A 484 10.47 4.31 -23.23
C LEU A 484 11.51 4.14 -24.31
N ILE A 485 11.80 2.89 -24.70
CA ILE A 485 12.77 2.58 -25.75
C ILE A 485 12.03 1.87 -26.89
N PRO A 486 11.48 2.61 -27.87
CA PRO A 486 10.85 2.06 -29.06
C PRO A 486 11.85 1.41 -30.00
N VAL A 487 11.37 0.41 -30.72
CA VAL A 487 12.06 -0.18 -31.87
C VAL A 487 11.50 0.42 -33.15
N LYS A 488 12.39 0.91 -34.01
CA LYS A 488 12.03 1.46 -35.31
C LYS A 488 12.35 0.43 -36.40
N PHE A 489 11.29 -0.12 -36.97
CA PHE A 489 11.40 -1.03 -38.10
C PHE A 489 11.77 -0.30 -39.38
N ALA A 490 12.58 -0.93 -40.24
CA ALA A 490 12.82 -0.39 -41.57
C ALA A 490 11.50 -0.26 -42.35
N ALA A 491 11.39 0.79 -43.16
CA ALA A 491 10.24 0.98 -44.04
C ALA A 491 10.13 -0.20 -45.03
N ALA A 492 8.89 -0.61 -45.31
CA ALA A 492 8.58 -1.73 -46.20
C ALA A 492 8.96 -1.46 -47.66
#